data_AF-A0AA38XPA2-F1
#
_entry.id   AF-A0AA38XPA2-F1
#
_cell.length_a   1.000
_cell.length_b   1.000
_cell.length_c   1.000
_cell.angle_alpha   90.00
_cell.angle_beta   90.00
_cell.angle_gamma   90.00
#
_symmetry.space_group_name_H-M   'P 1'
#
loop_
_entity.id
_entity.type
_entity.pdbx_description
1 polymer ?
#
loop_
_entity_poly.entity_id
_entity_poly.type
_entity_poly.pdbx_seq_one_letter_code
_entity_poly.pdbx_strand_id
1 'polypeptide(L)'
;MDLKPIPAFYCCYLLRSTVRHASTYIGSSPDPARRIGQHNGKVKGGAVRTSRASLRPWEMGCIVAGFPSNIAALQFEWAWHNAHLTRHISPEQRISFATPRTKTSRSGKVTKRPGRPRGSLLDKLSNLHLLLRAPYFSKWPLEVRFFSEEFYRSWTTWCERVDSQIRPGIKVLLDPARHLEQEDDEFSSAQPRPSQTRKRKADLLGKGGPEGIDPTYARLRGVFEKSQFLLDEDDDQQCSSISHVSCLADASLERQQSASMVPETATCPSCTQERPWLEWMQQVTLRNRGPKEVKKLLGKKGKKSIAAVAAEIIETESEDSDMEEDALTAKHVVDEEAELSSQGDEDDGSSVASADSFLSRTSNDSRKGKAKSTVGDKKKTKGKLEMVIEDSEDER
;
A
#
# COMPACT_ATOMS: atom_id res chain seq x y z
N MET A 1 -8.02 -20.70 1.82
CA MET A 1 -7.24 -19.46 1.74
C MET A 1 -6.10 -19.57 2.74
N ASP A 2 -4.87 -19.72 2.27
CA ASP A 2 -3.70 -19.73 3.15
C ASP A 2 -3.53 -18.35 3.79
N LEU A 3 -3.72 -18.30 5.11
CA LEU A 3 -3.56 -17.07 5.88
C LEU A 3 -2.07 -16.76 5.99
N LYS A 4 -1.55 -15.89 5.14
CA LYS A 4 -0.16 -15.39 5.23
C LYS A 4 0.06 -14.63 6.56
N PRO A 5 1.29 -14.63 7.13
CA PRO A 5 1.61 -13.79 8.28
C PRO A 5 1.51 -12.30 7.91
N ILE A 6 1.34 -11.44 8.90
CA ILE A 6 1.37 -9.98 8.69
C ILE A 6 2.76 -9.61 8.18
N PRO A 7 2.90 -8.93 7.01
CA PRO A 7 4.21 -8.61 6.43
C PRO A 7 5.12 -7.88 7.40
N ALA A 8 6.42 -8.16 7.35
CA ALA A 8 7.44 -7.45 8.11
C ALA A 8 7.39 -5.94 7.83
N PHE A 9 7.30 -5.62 6.54
CA PHE A 9 7.21 -4.28 6.02
C PHE A 9 6.38 -4.28 4.73
N TYR A 10 5.55 -3.26 4.56
CA TYR A 10 4.91 -2.95 3.30
C TYR A 10 4.64 -1.45 3.26
N CYS A 11 4.82 -0.83 2.10
CA CYS A 11 4.60 0.60 1.93
C CYS A 11 3.94 0.95 0.61
N CYS A 12 3.38 2.15 0.58
CA CYS A 12 3.04 2.90 -0.62
C CYS A 12 4.02 4.06 -0.74
N TYR A 13 4.52 4.36 -1.93
CA TYR A 13 5.54 5.37 -2.15
C TYR A 13 5.15 6.37 -3.23
N LEU A 14 5.74 7.56 -3.15
CA LEU A 14 5.67 8.60 -4.17
C LEU A 14 7.08 8.85 -4.71
N LEU A 15 7.23 8.62 -6.01
CA LEU A 15 8.43 8.93 -6.77
C LEU A 15 8.27 10.23 -7.54
N ARG A 16 9.41 10.86 -7.80
CA ARG A 16 9.55 11.98 -8.73
C ARG A 16 10.77 11.75 -9.61
N SER A 17 10.68 12.15 -10.88
CA SER A 17 11.86 12.20 -11.74
C SER A 17 12.73 13.40 -11.34
N THR A 18 14.02 13.16 -11.16
CA THR A 18 15.00 14.23 -10.90
C THR A 18 15.28 15.08 -12.13
N VAL A 19 15.03 14.55 -13.33
CA VAL A 19 15.19 15.26 -14.61
C VAL A 19 13.96 16.11 -14.92
N ARG A 20 12.76 15.60 -14.65
CA ARG A 20 11.49 16.31 -14.87
C ARG A 20 10.61 16.21 -13.63
N HIS A 21 10.72 17.18 -12.73
CA HIS A 21 10.00 17.19 -11.44
C HIS A 21 8.47 17.13 -11.54
N ALA A 22 7.88 17.51 -12.68
CA ALA A 22 6.45 17.32 -12.93
C ALA A 22 6.04 15.84 -13.14
N SER A 23 7.01 14.96 -13.40
CA SER A 23 6.78 13.53 -13.60
C SER A 23 6.85 12.80 -12.26
N THR A 24 5.67 12.45 -11.73
CA THR A 24 5.54 11.67 -10.50
C THR A 24 4.98 10.27 -10.77
N TYR A 25 5.26 9.34 -9.87
CA TYR A 25 4.71 7.99 -9.89
C TYR A 25 4.34 7.54 -8.46
N ILE A 26 3.19 6.89 -8.31
CA ILE A 26 2.76 6.28 -7.05
C ILE A 26 2.74 4.77 -7.27
N GLY A 27 3.26 4.02 -6.31
CA GLY A 27 3.17 2.57 -6.31
C GLY A 27 3.25 2.00 -4.90
N SER A 28 3.24 0.68 -4.76
CA SER A 28 3.47 -0.02 -3.50
C SER A 28 4.57 -1.08 -3.60
N SER A 29 5.22 -1.37 -2.47
CA SER A 29 6.30 -2.36 -2.40
C SER A 29 6.57 -2.85 -0.97
N PRO A 30 6.95 -4.12 -0.79
CA PRO A 30 7.53 -4.62 0.46
C PRO A 30 9.03 -4.29 0.62
N ASP A 31 9.75 -3.88 -0.43
CA ASP A 31 11.18 -3.52 -0.36
C ASP A 31 11.44 -2.22 -1.15
N PRO A 32 11.37 -1.04 -0.49
CA PRO A 32 11.58 0.27 -1.12
C PRO A 32 12.94 0.40 -1.80
N ALA A 33 14.00 -0.11 -1.18
CA ALA A 33 15.38 -0.04 -1.67
C ALA A 33 15.54 -0.82 -2.98
N ARG A 34 15.03 -2.06 -3.01
CA ARG A 34 15.00 -2.85 -4.26
C ARG A 34 14.14 -2.15 -5.31
N ARG A 35 12.97 -1.65 -4.93
CA ARG A 35 12.01 -1.05 -5.87
C ARG A 35 12.53 0.22 -6.53
N ILE A 36 13.21 1.12 -5.81
CA ILE A 36 13.83 2.30 -6.42
C ILE A 36 14.95 1.91 -7.40
N GLY A 37 15.70 0.85 -7.09
CA GLY A 37 16.67 0.23 -8.01
C GLY A 37 16.02 -0.28 -9.31
N GLN A 38 14.84 -0.88 -9.23
CA GLN A 38 14.07 -1.35 -10.39
C GLN A 38 13.60 -0.19 -11.29
N HIS A 39 13.04 0.87 -10.70
CA HIS A 39 12.62 2.06 -11.45
C HIS A 39 13.78 2.74 -12.17
N ASN A 40 14.96 2.74 -11.55
CA ASN A 40 16.19 3.28 -12.12
C ASN A 40 16.94 2.33 -13.06
N GLY A 41 16.41 1.13 -13.32
CA GLY A 41 17.02 0.15 -14.24
C GLY A 41 18.27 -0.55 -13.70
N LYS A 42 18.58 -0.42 -12.40
CA LYS A 42 19.68 -1.14 -11.73
C LYS A 42 19.32 -2.60 -11.46
N VAL A 43 18.03 -2.91 -11.36
CA VAL A 43 17.46 -4.23 -11.11
C VAL A 43 16.31 -4.47 -12.11
N LYS A 44 16.08 -5.71 -12.54
CA LYS A 44 14.94 -6.05 -13.40
C LYS A 44 13.60 -5.92 -12.65
N GLY A 45 12.52 -5.66 -13.38
CA GLY A 45 11.15 -5.58 -12.82
C GLY A 45 10.63 -4.15 -12.54
N GLY A 46 11.15 -3.14 -13.23
CA GLY A 46 10.64 -1.76 -13.12
C GLY A 46 9.32 -1.57 -13.88
N ALA A 47 8.44 -0.70 -13.38
CA ALA A 47 7.17 -0.39 -14.05
C ALA A 47 7.38 0.26 -15.43
N VAL A 48 6.55 -0.11 -16.41
CA VAL A 48 6.62 0.43 -17.79
C VAL A 48 6.60 1.96 -17.80
N ARG A 49 5.73 2.59 -17.00
CA ARG A 49 5.63 4.06 -16.90
C ARG A 49 6.94 4.74 -16.45
N THR A 50 7.83 4.00 -15.80
CA THR A 50 9.12 4.50 -15.29
C THR A 50 10.32 4.00 -16.10
N SER A 51 10.09 3.30 -17.21
CA SER A 51 11.15 2.68 -18.02
C SER A 51 11.94 3.69 -18.86
N ARG A 52 11.33 4.83 -19.21
CA ARG A 52 11.90 5.86 -20.08
C ARG A 52 13.22 6.40 -19.50
N ALA A 53 14.32 6.20 -20.23
CA ALA A 53 15.65 6.65 -19.82
C ALA A 53 15.71 8.18 -19.58
N SER A 54 15.01 8.98 -20.39
CA SER A 54 14.95 10.45 -20.25
C SER A 54 14.16 10.96 -19.02
N LEU A 55 13.57 10.06 -18.23
CA LEU A 55 12.93 10.38 -16.95
C LEU A 55 13.71 9.81 -15.76
N ARG A 56 14.72 8.97 -16.00
CA ARG A 56 15.61 8.47 -14.96
C ARG A 56 16.72 9.50 -14.70
N PRO A 57 17.25 9.58 -13.46
CA PRO A 57 16.86 8.78 -12.31
C PRO A 57 15.60 9.32 -11.61
N TRP A 58 14.87 8.38 -11.01
CA TRP A 58 13.79 8.60 -10.06
C TRP A 58 14.36 8.70 -8.65
N GLU A 59 13.83 9.62 -7.87
CA GLU A 59 14.00 9.70 -6.43
C GLU A 59 12.72 9.25 -5.72
N MET A 60 12.88 8.60 -4.57
CA MET A 60 11.76 8.29 -3.69
C MET A 60 11.60 9.43 -2.71
N GLY A 61 10.53 10.22 -2.86
CA GLY A 61 10.35 11.43 -2.04
C GLY A 61 9.73 11.12 -0.68
N CYS A 62 8.71 10.25 -0.65
CA CYS A 62 8.13 9.76 0.59
C CYS A 62 7.52 8.37 0.45
N ILE A 63 7.34 7.71 1.60
CA ILE A 63 6.58 6.47 1.75
C ILE A 63 5.53 6.62 2.86
N VAL A 64 4.50 5.79 2.78
CA VAL A 64 3.54 5.47 3.84
C VAL A 64 3.72 3.99 4.15
N ALA A 65 4.05 3.64 5.38
CA ALA A 65 4.27 2.27 5.84
C ALA A 65 3.38 1.93 7.03
N GLY A 66 3.47 0.68 7.53
CA GLY A 66 2.67 0.20 8.66
C GLY A 66 1.38 -0.51 8.25
N PHE A 67 1.27 -0.94 6.98
CA PHE A 67 0.10 -1.68 6.52
C PHE A 67 0.05 -3.10 7.12
N PRO A 68 -1.10 -3.56 7.61
CA PRO A 68 -1.26 -4.90 8.18
C PRO A 68 -1.28 -6.01 7.13
N SER A 69 -1.39 -5.68 5.84
CA SER A 69 -1.37 -6.63 4.73
C SER A 69 -0.98 -5.94 3.41
N ASN A 70 -0.59 -6.73 2.42
CA ASN A 70 -0.40 -6.25 1.04
C ASN A 70 -1.71 -5.69 0.46
N ILE A 71 -2.86 -6.32 0.75
CA ILE A 71 -4.18 -5.87 0.30
C ILE A 71 -4.48 -4.47 0.85
N ALA A 72 -4.21 -4.24 2.13
CA ALA A 72 -4.38 -2.93 2.77
C ALA A 72 -3.54 -1.84 2.09
N ALA A 73 -2.28 -2.17 1.76
CA ALA A 73 -1.41 -1.27 1.00
C ALA A 73 -1.95 -1.01 -0.42
N LEU A 74 -2.40 -2.05 -1.14
CA LEU A 74 -2.95 -1.91 -2.49
C LEU A 74 -4.23 -1.06 -2.53
N GLN A 75 -5.10 -1.19 -1.51
CA GLN A 75 -6.27 -0.33 -1.37
C GLN A 75 -5.88 1.13 -1.16
N PHE A 76 -4.87 1.39 -0.32
CA PHE A 76 -4.34 2.73 -0.09
C PHE A 76 -3.68 3.29 -1.36
N GLU A 77 -2.85 2.51 -2.04
CA GLU A 77 -2.20 2.86 -3.31
C GLU A 77 -3.25 3.27 -4.34
N TRP A 78 -4.28 2.43 -4.54
CA TRP A 78 -5.34 2.71 -5.50
C TRP A 78 -6.08 3.99 -5.14
N ALA A 79 -6.42 4.19 -3.86
CA ALA A 79 -7.10 5.40 -3.38
C ALA A 79 -6.24 6.65 -3.62
N TRP A 80 -4.93 6.56 -3.41
CA TRP A 80 -4.00 7.67 -3.64
C TRP A 80 -3.79 7.96 -5.13
N HIS A 81 -3.71 6.91 -5.94
CA HIS A 81 -3.61 7.03 -7.39
C HIS A 81 -4.87 7.66 -8.00
N ASN A 82 -6.03 7.32 -7.43
CA ASN A 82 -7.37 7.66 -7.90
C ASN A 82 -8.16 8.51 -6.89
N ALA A 83 -7.54 9.54 -6.32
CA ALA A 83 -8.18 10.42 -5.33
C ALA A 83 -9.48 11.09 -5.84
N HIS A 84 -9.59 11.26 -7.16
CA HIS A 84 -10.80 11.75 -7.83
C HIS A 84 -11.98 10.77 -7.86
N LEU A 85 -11.76 9.47 -7.60
CA LEU A 85 -12.77 8.41 -7.64
C LEU A 85 -12.98 7.72 -6.29
N THR A 86 -11.98 7.76 -5.42
CA THR A 86 -12.02 7.02 -4.15
C THR A 86 -13.20 7.46 -3.28
N ARG A 87 -13.88 6.47 -2.70
CA ARG A 87 -14.97 6.67 -1.72
C ARG A 87 -14.45 7.04 -0.33
N HIS A 88 -13.14 6.90 -0.10
CA HIS A 88 -12.51 7.26 1.17
C HIS A 88 -12.35 8.78 1.36
N ILE A 89 -12.49 9.56 0.29
CA ILE A 89 -12.52 11.02 0.32
C ILE A 89 -13.96 11.46 0.03
N SER A 90 -14.55 12.23 0.95
CA SER A 90 -15.91 12.72 0.75
C SER A 90 -15.96 13.71 -0.42
N PRO A 91 -17.08 13.83 -1.16
CA PRO A 91 -17.20 14.76 -2.27
C PRO A 91 -16.86 16.22 -1.91
N GLU A 92 -17.17 16.63 -0.68
CA GLU A 92 -16.96 17.99 -0.16
C GLU A 92 -15.49 18.27 0.14
N GLN A 93 -14.72 17.24 0.50
CA GLN A 93 -13.29 17.35 0.82
C GLN A 93 -12.40 17.09 -0.41
N ARG A 94 -12.98 16.66 -1.53
CA ARG A 94 -12.23 16.23 -2.70
C ARG A 94 -11.53 17.43 -3.37
N ILE A 95 -10.21 17.34 -3.50
CA ILE A 95 -9.37 18.37 -4.14
C ILE A 95 -9.16 18.05 -5.63
N SER A 96 -9.09 16.76 -5.99
CA SER A 96 -8.85 16.32 -7.37
C SER A 96 -10.13 15.91 -8.07
N PHE A 97 -10.39 16.50 -9.23
CA PHE A 97 -11.57 16.21 -10.05
C PHE A 97 -11.16 15.56 -11.38
N ALA A 98 -12.05 14.74 -11.95
CA ALA A 98 -11.83 14.14 -13.27
C ALA A 98 -11.75 15.24 -14.33
N THR A 99 -10.73 15.20 -15.19
CA THR A 99 -10.59 16.14 -16.31
C THR A 99 -11.08 15.47 -17.58
N PRO A 100 -11.98 16.07 -18.37
CA PRO A 100 -12.44 15.47 -19.61
C PRO A 100 -11.26 15.32 -20.59
N ARG A 101 -11.00 14.10 -21.05
CA ARG A 101 -10.01 13.79 -22.05
C ARG A 101 -10.69 13.59 -23.39
N THR A 102 -10.30 14.39 -24.36
CA THR A 102 -10.77 14.28 -25.73
C THR A 102 -9.94 13.23 -26.45
N LYS A 103 -10.58 12.24 -27.07
CA LYS A 103 -9.96 11.28 -27.98
C LYS A 103 -10.60 11.43 -29.36
N THR A 104 -9.78 11.74 -30.36
CA THR A 104 -10.14 11.72 -31.78
C THR A 104 -9.85 10.34 -32.35
N SER A 105 -10.86 9.65 -32.88
CA SER A 105 -10.63 8.39 -33.60
C SER A 105 -10.07 8.68 -35.01
N ARG A 106 -9.46 7.66 -35.65
CA ARG A 106 -9.05 7.73 -37.07
C ARG A 106 -10.18 8.11 -38.03
N SER A 107 -11.43 7.86 -37.64
CA SER A 107 -12.64 8.23 -38.38
C SER A 107 -13.06 9.70 -38.17
N GLY A 108 -12.27 10.51 -37.46
CA GLY A 108 -12.58 11.90 -37.13
C GLY A 108 -13.60 12.08 -36.00
N LYS A 109 -14.10 10.99 -35.39
CA LYS A 109 -15.09 11.07 -34.32
C LYS A 109 -14.42 11.48 -33.00
N VAL A 110 -14.80 12.66 -32.50
CA VAL A 110 -14.33 13.20 -31.22
C VAL A 110 -15.18 12.62 -30.09
N THR A 111 -14.55 11.93 -29.14
CA THR A 111 -15.21 11.44 -27.92
C THR A 111 -14.58 12.08 -26.69
N LYS A 112 -15.40 12.56 -25.75
CA LYS A 112 -14.93 13.07 -24.45
C LYS A 112 -15.16 11.98 -23.40
N ARG A 113 -14.10 11.49 -22.76
CA ARG A 113 -14.20 10.55 -21.64
C ARG A 113 -13.56 11.18 -20.40
N PRO A 114 -14.11 10.98 -19.19
CA PRO A 114 -13.45 11.42 -17.97
C PRO A 114 -12.07 10.77 -17.89
N GLY A 115 -11.04 11.60 -17.96
CA GLY A 115 -9.66 11.19 -17.87
C GLY A 115 -9.10 11.45 -16.48
N ARG A 116 -8.02 10.76 -16.18
CA ARG A 116 -7.30 10.96 -14.94
C ARG A 116 -6.68 12.37 -14.89
N PRO A 117 -6.87 13.12 -13.79
CA PRO A 117 -6.24 14.42 -13.63
C PRO A 117 -4.71 14.29 -13.60
N ARG A 118 -4.03 15.16 -14.35
CA ARG A 118 -2.59 15.39 -14.21
C ARG A 118 -2.38 16.28 -12.97
N GLY A 119 -2.19 15.65 -11.82
CA GLY A 119 -1.90 16.36 -10.57
C GLY A 119 -0.42 16.68 -10.43
N SER A 120 -0.13 17.85 -9.88
CA SER A 120 1.19 18.26 -9.41
C SER A 120 1.67 17.42 -8.22
N LEU A 121 2.94 17.59 -7.83
CA LEU A 121 3.47 17.00 -6.61
C LEU A 121 2.63 17.40 -5.38
N LEU A 122 2.28 18.69 -5.29
CA LEU A 122 1.46 19.21 -4.20
C LEU A 122 0.08 18.56 -4.18
N ASP A 123 -0.54 18.30 -5.34
CA ASP A 123 -1.81 17.57 -5.42
C ASP A 123 -1.68 16.14 -4.89
N LYS A 124 -0.53 15.48 -5.10
CA LYS A 124 -0.31 14.13 -4.54
C LYS A 124 -0.17 14.18 -3.03
N LEU A 125 0.54 15.17 -2.49
CA LEU A 125 0.71 15.35 -1.05
C LEU A 125 -0.58 15.79 -0.36
N SER A 126 -1.37 16.67 -0.96
CA SER A 126 -2.66 17.10 -0.41
C SER A 126 -3.68 15.95 -0.36
N ASN A 127 -3.73 15.12 -1.41
CA ASN A 127 -4.56 13.91 -1.40
C ASN A 127 -4.05 12.86 -0.40
N LEU A 128 -2.74 12.74 -0.21
CA LEU A 128 -2.17 11.89 0.85
C LEU A 128 -2.68 12.36 2.23
N HIS A 129 -2.64 13.66 2.50
CA HIS A 129 -3.14 14.24 3.74
C HIS A 129 -4.63 13.92 3.98
N LEU A 130 -5.46 13.98 2.93
CA LEU A 130 -6.87 13.57 3.02
C LEU A 130 -7.03 12.08 3.34
N LEU A 131 -6.26 11.22 2.69
CA LEU A 131 -6.35 9.77 2.91
C LEU A 131 -5.93 9.36 4.32
N LEU A 132 -4.90 9.97 4.89
CA LEU A 132 -4.48 9.71 6.28
C LEU A 132 -5.54 10.12 7.32
N ARG A 133 -6.43 11.06 6.94
CA ARG A 133 -7.54 11.51 7.78
C ARG A 133 -8.83 10.72 7.56
N ALA A 134 -8.91 9.93 6.48
CA ALA A 134 -10.10 9.16 6.17
C ALA A 134 -10.38 8.15 7.31
N PRO A 135 -11.64 7.98 7.76
CA PRO A 135 -11.97 7.09 8.90
C PRO A 135 -11.54 5.64 8.72
N TYR A 136 -11.35 5.21 7.48
CA TYR A 136 -10.88 3.86 7.14
C TYR A 136 -9.39 3.68 7.39
N PHE A 137 -8.55 4.61 6.91
CA PHE A 137 -7.09 4.50 6.99
C PHE A 137 -6.52 5.06 8.30
N SER A 138 -7.21 6.02 8.93
CA SER A 138 -6.74 6.67 10.16
C SER A 138 -6.62 5.73 11.36
N LYS A 139 -7.28 4.56 11.32
CA LYS A 139 -7.21 3.52 12.35
C LYS A 139 -5.96 2.65 12.25
N TRP A 140 -5.27 2.66 11.11
CA TRP A 140 -4.05 1.88 10.95
C TRP A 140 -2.87 2.62 11.58
N PRO A 141 -1.88 1.92 12.15
CA PRO A 141 -0.68 2.52 12.74
C PRO A 141 0.29 2.94 11.62
N LEU A 142 -0.17 3.84 10.76
CA LEU A 142 0.58 4.29 9.60
C LEU A 142 1.72 5.21 10.01
N GLU A 143 2.78 5.15 9.22
CA GLU A 143 3.95 6.00 9.36
C GLU A 143 4.30 6.60 8.00
N VAL A 144 4.43 7.92 7.94
CA VAL A 144 4.87 8.64 6.75
C VAL A 144 6.33 9.01 6.92
N ARG A 145 7.20 8.54 6.03
CA ARG A 145 8.61 8.93 6.02
C ARG A 145 8.92 9.72 4.75
N PHE A 146 9.52 10.88 4.93
CA PHE A 146 10.02 11.73 3.87
C PHE A 146 11.54 11.57 3.76
N PHE A 147 12.05 11.28 2.57
CA PHE A 147 13.49 11.14 2.33
C PHE A 147 14.10 12.39 1.70
N SER A 148 13.26 13.30 1.19
CA SER A 148 13.67 14.56 0.59
C SER A 148 13.12 15.72 1.40
N GLU A 149 13.98 16.68 1.73
CA GLU A 149 13.57 17.91 2.41
C GLU A 149 12.52 18.69 1.62
N GLU A 150 12.59 18.68 0.28
CA GLU A 150 11.65 19.44 -0.55
C GLU A 150 10.23 18.88 -0.46
N PHE A 151 10.10 17.56 -0.41
CA PHE A 151 8.81 16.90 -0.18
C PHE A 151 8.28 17.21 1.21
N TYR A 152 9.14 17.16 2.22
CA TYR A 152 8.77 17.45 3.60
C TYR A 152 8.34 18.92 3.77
N ARG A 153 9.06 19.88 3.19
CA ARG A 153 8.68 21.29 3.18
C ARG A 153 7.32 21.49 2.50
N SER A 154 7.13 20.90 1.31
CA SER A 154 5.86 20.98 0.59
C SER A 154 4.69 20.39 1.40
N TRP A 155 4.94 19.30 2.12
CA TRP A 155 3.99 18.69 3.03
C TRP A 155 3.66 19.60 4.22
N THR A 156 4.67 20.13 4.90
CA THR A 156 4.50 21.02 6.06
C THR A 156 3.74 22.28 5.68
N THR A 157 4.08 22.93 4.56
CA THR A 157 3.35 24.10 4.05
C THR A 157 1.88 23.77 3.76
N TRP A 158 1.58 22.56 3.27
CA TRP A 158 0.20 22.12 3.08
C TRP A 158 -0.52 21.92 4.42
N CYS A 159 0.14 21.28 5.40
CA CYS A 159 -0.42 21.09 6.74
C CYS A 159 -0.68 22.42 7.46
N GLU A 160 0.20 23.42 7.32
CA GLU A 160 0.00 24.76 7.89
C GLU A 160 -1.20 25.50 7.28
N ARG A 161 -1.51 25.22 6.01
CA ARG A 161 -2.65 25.83 5.32
C ARG A 161 -4.00 25.21 5.72
N VAL A 162 -4.00 23.98 6.22
CA VAL A 162 -5.24 23.22 6.47
C VAL A 162 -5.46 23.08 7.98
N ASP A 163 -6.56 23.63 8.49
CA ASP A 163 -6.91 23.60 9.92
C ASP A 163 -7.19 22.21 10.49
N SER A 164 -7.27 21.20 9.62
CA SER A 164 -7.58 19.84 10.02
C SER A 164 -6.32 19.01 10.25
N GLN A 165 -6.18 18.49 11.45
CA GLN A 165 -5.01 17.72 11.86
C GLN A 165 -5.12 16.23 11.52
N ILE A 166 -3.97 15.61 11.26
CA ILE A 166 -3.84 14.16 11.19
C ILE A 166 -3.89 13.60 12.62
N ARG A 167 -4.45 12.40 12.75
CA ARG A 167 -4.49 11.67 14.01
C ARG A 167 -3.07 11.58 14.62
N PRO A 168 -2.87 11.93 15.91
CA PRO A 168 -1.53 11.92 16.54
C PRO A 168 -0.81 10.56 16.51
N GLY A 169 -1.55 9.46 16.38
CA GLY A 169 -0.97 8.12 16.25
C GLY A 169 -0.24 7.85 14.93
N ILE A 170 -0.45 8.68 13.90
CA ILE A 170 0.26 8.57 12.61
C ILE A 170 1.55 9.37 12.71
N LYS A 171 2.69 8.67 12.69
CA LYS A 171 4.02 9.29 12.77
C LYS A 171 4.40 9.88 11.43
N VAL A 172 4.89 11.13 11.44
CA VAL A 172 5.45 11.79 10.24
C VAL A 172 6.90 12.15 10.52
N LEU A 173 7.82 11.56 9.76
CA LEU A 173 9.26 11.69 9.97
C LEU A 173 9.96 12.21 8.72
N LEU A 174 10.96 13.06 8.92
CA LEU A 174 11.96 13.41 7.91
C LEU A 174 13.20 12.53 8.17
N ASP A 175 13.51 11.66 7.22
CA ASP A 175 14.57 10.66 7.29
C ASP A 175 15.45 10.70 6.02
N PRO A 176 16.16 11.82 5.76
CA PRO A 176 16.99 11.95 4.59
C PRO A 176 18.11 10.91 4.62
N ALA A 177 18.50 10.39 3.45
CA ALA A 177 19.67 9.55 3.36
C ALA A 177 20.87 10.34 3.89
N ARG A 178 21.54 9.83 4.92
CA ARG A 178 22.76 10.48 5.41
C ARG A 178 23.76 10.44 4.26
N HIS A 179 24.13 11.61 3.73
CA HIS A 179 25.27 11.73 2.86
C HIS A 179 26.45 11.29 3.72
N LEU A 180 26.93 10.06 3.49
CA LEU A 180 28.26 9.73 3.95
C LEU A 180 29.12 10.70 3.18
N GLU A 181 29.69 11.68 3.89
CA GLU A 181 30.84 12.40 3.40
C GLU A 181 31.71 11.35 2.70
N GLN A 182 31.90 11.54 1.39
CA GLN A 182 33.08 10.98 0.80
C GLN A 182 34.17 11.55 1.70
N GLU A 183 34.81 10.70 2.50
CA GLU A 183 36.16 11.01 2.93
C GLU A 183 36.86 11.33 1.60
N ASP A 184 37.00 12.63 1.33
CA ASP A 184 37.89 13.15 0.31
C ASP A 184 39.26 12.71 0.81
N ASP A 185 39.57 11.44 0.50
CA ASP A 185 40.85 10.81 0.74
C ASP A 185 41.85 11.67 0.00
N GLU A 186 42.48 12.53 0.80
CA GLU A 186 43.57 13.40 0.44
C GLU A 186 44.53 12.63 -0.46
N PHE A 187 44.73 13.21 -1.64
CA PHE A 187 45.57 12.73 -2.72
C PHE A 187 46.90 12.16 -2.21
N SER A 188 47.02 10.83 -2.15
CA SER A 188 48.32 10.18 -2.01
C SER A 188 48.39 8.84 -2.75
N SER A 189 49.12 8.89 -3.86
CA SER A 189 49.86 7.82 -4.54
C SER A 189 49.09 6.57 -5.04
N ALA A 190 48.84 6.57 -6.36
CA ALA A 190 49.10 5.49 -7.31
C ALA A 190 49.00 4.04 -6.82
N GLN A 191 47.79 3.56 -6.51
CA GLN A 191 47.37 2.17 -6.79
C GLN A 191 45.88 2.14 -7.16
N PRO A 192 45.46 1.30 -8.13
CA PRO A 192 44.04 1.12 -8.43
C PRO A 192 43.36 0.42 -7.25
N ARG A 193 42.70 1.21 -6.38
CA ARG A 193 41.82 0.68 -5.34
C ARG A 193 40.58 0.08 -6.01
N PRO A 194 40.10 -1.11 -5.61
CA PRO A 194 38.93 -1.72 -6.21
C PRO A 194 37.72 -0.80 -6.02
N SER A 195 37.09 -0.46 -7.14
CA SER A 195 35.88 0.36 -7.22
C SER A 195 34.84 -0.11 -6.20
N GLN A 196 34.45 0.78 -5.29
CA GLN A 196 33.22 0.73 -4.49
C GLN A 196 32.88 -0.67 -3.96
N THR A 197 33.47 -1.06 -2.83
CA THR A 197 33.00 -2.20 -2.04
C THR A 197 31.49 -2.05 -1.82
N ARG A 198 30.68 -2.91 -2.45
CA ARG A 198 29.23 -3.02 -2.23
C ARG A 198 28.99 -3.13 -0.72
N LYS A 199 28.63 -2.02 -0.06
CA LYS A 199 28.29 -2.03 1.37
C LYS A 199 27.18 -3.04 1.58
N ARG A 200 27.28 -3.88 2.61
CA ARG A 200 26.28 -4.93 2.84
C ARG A 200 24.97 -4.25 3.23
N LYS A 201 23.82 -4.78 2.80
CA LYS A 201 22.48 -4.23 3.15
C LYS A 201 22.32 -3.99 4.66
N ALA A 202 22.93 -4.83 5.49
CA ALA A 202 22.96 -4.69 6.94
C ALA A 202 23.64 -3.40 7.42
N ASP A 203 24.65 -2.92 6.69
CA ASP A 203 25.41 -1.71 7.03
C ASP A 203 24.65 -0.43 6.70
N LEU A 204 23.56 -0.50 5.95
CA LEU A 204 22.75 0.67 5.55
C LEU A 204 21.49 0.82 6.42
N LEU A 205 21.08 -0.23 7.14
CA LEU A 205 19.95 -0.21 8.06
C LEU A 205 20.11 0.93 9.09
N GLY A 206 19.08 1.77 9.22
CA GLY A 206 19.08 2.90 10.15
C GLY A 206 19.94 4.10 9.74
N LYS A 207 20.55 4.09 8.54
CA LYS A 207 21.33 5.24 8.01
C LYS A 207 20.47 6.24 7.21
N GLY A 208 19.15 6.12 7.31
CA GLY A 208 18.17 6.95 6.62
C GLY A 208 18.03 6.63 5.13
N GLY A 209 17.06 7.25 4.48
CA GLY A 209 16.74 6.96 3.07
C GLY A 209 16.01 5.64 2.85
N PRO A 210 15.61 5.34 1.60
CA PRO A 210 14.89 4.11 1.26
C PRO A 210 15.75 2.85 1.48
N GLU A 211 17.08 2.95 1.40
CA GLU A 211 18.02 1.87 1.70
C GLU A 211 18.16 1.55 3.19
N GLY A 212 17.83 2.51 4.07
CA GLY A 212 17.92 2.34 5.53
C GLY A 212 16.74 1.60 6.15
N ILE A 213 15.72 1.28 5.37
CA ILE A 213 14.53 0.56 5.81
C ILE A 213 14.83 -0.94 5.87
N ASP A 214 14.46 -1.58 6.97
CA ASP A 214 14.45 -3.03 7.08
C ASP A 214 13.15 -3.60 6.50
N PRO A 215 13.17 -4.29 5.34
CA PRO A 215 12.00 -4.95 4.81
C PRO A 215 11.75 -6.33 5.45
N THR A 216 12.59 -6.78 6.38
CA THR A 216 12.59 -8.14 6.94
C THR A 216 12.16 -8.17 8.40
N TYR A 217 11.92 -9.37 8.94
CA TYR A 217 11.61 -9.56 10.36
C TYR A 217 12.84 -9.49 11.28
N ALA A 218 13.98 -8.91 10.84
CA ALA A 218 15.22 -8.94 11.63
C ALA A 218 15.03 -8.35 13.03
N ARG A 219 14.18 -7.32 13.18
CA ARG A 219 13.80 -6.73 14.48
C ARG A 219 13.12 -7.71 15.46
N LEU A 220 12.46 -8.75 14.95
CA LEU A 220 11.79 -9.76 15.77
C LEU A 220 12.69 -10.96 16.08
N ARG A 221 13.90 -11.02 15.52
CA ARG A 221 14.80 -12.17 15.67
C ARG A 221 15.06 -12.53 17.13
N GLY A 222 15.40 -11.53 17.96
CA GLY A 222 15.66 -11.75 19.39
C GLY A 222 14.43 -12.25 20.16
N VAL A 223 13.21 -11.94 19.71
CA VAL A 223 11.98 -12.49 20.30
C VAL A 223 11.85 -13.97 19.98
N PHE A 224 12.14 -14.37 18.74
CA PHE A 224 12.02 -15.75 18.31
C PHE A 224 13.18 -16.64 18.80
N GLU A 225 14.38 -16.11 18.94
CA GLU A 225 15.53 -16.82 19.53
C GLU A 225 15.21 -17.24 20.96
N LYS A 226 14.68 -16.33 21.80
CA LYS A 226 14.19 -16.65 23.15
C LYS A 226 13.05 -17.66 23.17
N SER A 227 12.16 -17.54 22.20
CA SER A 227 11.00 -18.44 22.10
C SER A 227 11.41 -19.89 21.81
N GLN A 228 12.60 -20.10 21.23
CA GLN A 228 13.19 -21.40 20.94
C GLN A 228 14.06 -21.90 22.10
N PHE A 229 14.79 -21.00 22.76
CA PHE A 229 15.63 -21.29 23.92
C PHE A 229 14.95 -20.74 25.19
N LEU A 230 13.98 -21.50 25.70
CA LEU A 230 13.21 -21.17 26.92
C LEU A 230 14.06 -21.13 28.22
N LEU A 231 15.38 -21.35 28.17
CA LEU A 231 16.21 -21.75 29.32
C LEU A 231 17.62 -21.15 29.37
N ASP A 232 17.96 -20.10 28.61
CA ASP A 232 19.23 -19.41 28.86
C ASP A 232 19.03 -18.36 29.97
N GLU A 233 19.57 -18.67 31.15
CA GLU A 233 19.45 -17.89 32.39
C GLU A 233 20.24 -16.56 32.35
N ASP A 234 21.00 -16.30 31.29
CA ASP A 234 21.99 -15.20 31.20
C ASP A 234 21.63 -14.08 30.20
N ASP A 235 20.38 -13.97 29.72
CA ASP A 235 20.01 -12.97 28.70
C ASP A 235 19.39 -11.69 29.32
N ASP A 236 19.93 -10.52 28.97
CA ASP A 236 19.62 -9.16 29.47
C ASP A 236 18.20 -8.64 29.16
N GLN A 237 17.22 -9.52 28.92
CA GLN A 237 15.85 -9.14 28.62
C GLN A 237 14.82 -9.95 29.41
N GLN A 238 14.13 -9.20 30.28
CA GLN A 238 13.57 -9.65 31.55
C GLN A 238 12.09 -10.08 31.50
N CYS A 239 11.54 -10.51 30.35
CA CYS A 239 10.11 -10.81 30.24
C CYS A 239 9.77 -12.12 29.52
N SER A 240 9.14 -13.05 30.25
CA SER A 240 8.64 -14.35 29.78
C SER A 240 7.11 -14.44 29.77
N SER A 241 6.40 -13.31 29.88
CA SER A 241 4.94 -13.29 29.98
C SER A 241 4.25 -13.78 28.71
N ILE A 242 3.22 -14.61 28.89
CA ILE A 242 2.33 -15.11 27.84
C ILE A 242 0.89 -14.74 28.24
N SER A 243 0.11 -14.27 27.28
CA SER A 243 -1.30 -13.91 27.47
C SER A 243 -2.12 -14.32 26.25
N HIS A 244 -3.41 -14.63 26.46
CA HIS A 244 -4.35 -14.75 25.34
C HIS A 244 -4.43 -13.42 24.59
N VAL A 245 -4.54 -13.49 23.24
CA VAL A 245 -4.64 -12.29 22.41
C VAL A 245 -5.89 -11.48 22.75
N SER A 246 -7.02 -12.14 23.00
CA SER A 246 -8.26 -11.49 23.44
C SER A 246 -8.08 -10.76 24.77
N CYS A 247 -7.57 -11.45 25.80
CA CYS A 247 -7.34 -10.83 27.11
C CYS A 247 -6.38 -9.63 27.04
N LEU A 248 -5.32 -9.72 26.23
CA LEU A 248 -4.39 -8.60 26.04
C LEU A 248 -5.07 -7.44 25.29
N ALA A 249 -5.94 -7.75 24.31
CA ALA A 249 -6.70 -6.74 23.58
C ALA A 249 -7.68 -6.01 24.51
N ASP A 250 -8.49 -6.75 25.26
CA ASP A 250 -9.50 -6.20 26.17
C ASP A 250 -8.84 -5.32 27.24
N ALA A 251 -7.79 -5.82 27.90
CA ALA A 251 -7.04 -5.05 28.89
C ALA A 251 -6.36 -3.79 28.31
N SER A 252 -6.03 -3.80 27.01
CA SER A 252 -5.44 -2.63 26.34
C SER A 252 -6.51 -1.61 25.93
N LEU A 253 -7.68 -2.08 25.47
CA LEU A 253 -8.81 -1.25 25.10
C LEU A 253 -9.43 -0.54 26.32
N GLU A 254 -9.58 -1.26 27.43
CA GLU A 254 -10.03 -0.70 28.72
C GLU A 254 -9.09 0.40 29.20
N ARG A 255 -7.77 0.17 29.13
CA ARG A 255 -6.76 1.17 29.51
C ARG A 255 -6.78 2.40 28.60
N GLN A 256 -6.98 2.22 27.30
CA GLN A 256 -7.04 3.30 26.32
C GLN A 256 -8.38 4.05 26.33
N GLN A 257 -9.41 3.53 27.01
CA GLN A 257 -10.79 4.03 26.96
C GLN A 257 -11.28 4.21 25.50
N SER A 258 -10.84 3.32 24.61
CA SER A 258 -11.08 3.44 23.18
C SER A 258 -12.34 2.68 22.78
N ALA A 259 -13.20 3.31 21.97
CA ALA A 259 -14.33 2.65 21.32
C ALA A 259 -13.93 1.81 20.08
N SER A 260 -12.62 1.64 19.84
CA SER A 260 -12.10 0.80 18.76
C SER A 260 -12.25 -0.69 19.09
N MET A 261 -12.45 -1.53 18.07
CA MET A 261 -12.40 -2.99 18.23
C MET A 261 -10.97 -3.52 18.35
N VAL A 262 -9.98 -2.75 17.93
CA VAL A 262 -8.58 -3.15 17.91
C VAL A 262 -7.77 -2.08 18.64
N PRO A 263 -6.97 -2.45 19.66
CA PRO A 263 -6.15 -1.49 20.37
C PRO A 263 -4.99 -1.02 19.48
N GLU A 264 -4.45 0.15 19.79
CA GLU A 264 -3.36 0.73 19.00
C GLU A 264 -2.00 0.34 19.55
N THR A 265 -1.89 0.37 20.86
CA THR A 265 -0.77 -0.14 21.64
C THR A 265 -1.27 -1.20 22.63
N ALA A 266 -0.36 -2.07 23.07
CA ALA A 266 -0.60 -2.97 24.18
C ALA A 266 0.60 -2.99 25.12
N THR A 267 0.29 -3.03 26.41
CA THR A 267 1.27 -3.03 27.50
C THR A 267 1.39 -4.44 28.06
N CYS A 268 2.60 -4.95 28.15
CA CYS A 268 2.85 -6.24 28.80
C CYS A 268 2.49 -6.17 30.30
N PRO A 269 1.70 -7.11 30.84
CA PRO A 269 1.33 -7.10 32.26
C PRO A 269 2.49 -7.41 33.20
N SER A 270 3.57 -8.03 32.72
CA SER A 270 4.72 -8.42 33.55
C SER A 270 5.84 -7.38 33.53
N CYS A 271 6.35 -7.00 32.34
CA CYS A 271 7.47 -6.07 32.23
C CYS A 271 7.06 -4.61 31.95
N THR A 272 5.75 -4.33 31.95
CA THR A 272 5.15 -3.01 31.69
C THR A 272 5.56 -2.33 30.37
N GLN A 273 6.25 -3.05 29.49
CA GLN A 273 6.68 -2.53 28.20
C GLN A 273 5.46 -2.34 27.27
N GLU A 274 5.30 -1.12 26.78
CA GLU A 274 4.31 -0.76 25.77
C GLU A 274 4.88 -0.94 24.36
N ARG A 275 4.11 -1.59 23.48
CA ARG A 275 4.46 -1.77 22.07
C ARG A 275 3.24 -1.56 21.17
N PRO A 276 3.44 -1.16 19.90
CA PRO A 276 2.34 -1.09 18.93
C PRO A 276 1.66 -2.46 18.78
N TRP A 277 0.32 -2.46 18.72
CA TRP A 277 -0.46 -3.68 18.54
C TRP A 277 -0.08 -4.46 17.27
N LEU A 278 0.23 -3.75 16.19
CA LEU A 278 0.70 -4.37 14.95
C LEU A 278 1.96 -5.21 15.15
N GLU A 279 2.87 -4.79 16.03
CA GLU A 279 4.10 -5.55 16.31
C GLU A 279 3.80 -6.84 17.08
N TRP A 280 2.89 -6.78 18.07
CA TRP A 280 2.39 -7.98 18.75
C TRP A 280 1.74 -8.95 17.75
N MET A 281 0.90 -8.44 16.87
CA MET A 281 0.21 -9.27 15.88
C MET A 281 1.16 -9.83 14.82
N GLN A 282 2.23 -9.11 14.45
CA GLN A 282 3.30 -9.67 13.62
C GLN A 282 3.96 -10.86 14.31
N GLN A 283 4.29 -10.78 15.60
CA GLN A 283 4.86 -11.90 16.35
C GLN A 283 3.92 -13.10 16.37
N VAL A 284 2.64 -12.90 16.73
CA VAL A 284 1.63 -13.96 16.81
C VAL A 284 1.41 -14.62 15.44
N THR A 285 1.23 -13.82 14.39
CA THR A 285 0.95 -14.36 13.05
C THR A 285 2.18 -15.03 12.43
N LEU A 286 3.38 -14.51 12.67
CA LEU A 286 4.62 -15.14 12.20
C LEU A 286 4.85 -16.50 12.87
N ARG A 287 4.55 -16.61 14.18
CA ARG A 287 4.66 -17.87 14.93
C ARG A 287 3.66 -18.94 14.47
N ASN A 288 2.43 -18.53 14.19
CA ASN A 288 1.35 -19.47 13.85
C ASN A 288 1.23 -19.79 12.36
N ARG A 289 1.66 -18.87 11.48
CA ARG A 289 1.41 -18.93 10.03
C ARG A 289 2.67 -18.84 9.18
N GLY A 290 3.80 -18.42 9.77
CA GLY A 290 5.07 -18.21 9.05
C GLY A 290 6.23 -19.10 9.52
N PRO A 291 6.06 -20.42 9.73
CA PRO A 291 7.15 -21.26 10.24
C PRO A 291 8.39 -21.27 9.31
N LYS A 292 8.19 -21.15 7.99
CA LYS A 292 9.28 -21.01 7.01
C LYS A 292 10.09 -19.72 7.23
N GLU A 293 9.40 -18.60 7.44
CA GLU A 293 10.02 -17.30 7.71
C GLU A 293 10.75 -17.29 9.07
N VAL A 294 10.17 -17.90 10.10
CA VAL A 294 10.83 -18.08 11.40
C VAL A 294 12.10 -18.91 11.24
N LYS A 295 12.04 -20.03 10.50
CA LYS A 295 13.23 -20.85 10.24
C LYS A 295 14.31 -20.08 9.47
N LYS A 296 13.93 -19.24 8.51
CA LYS A 296 14.84 -18.36 7.76
C LYS A 296 15.47 -17.29 8.66
N LEU A 297 14.68 -16.74 9.58
CA LEU A 297 15.11 -15.73 10.54
C LEU A 297 16.13 -16.27 11.56
N LEU A 298 15.90 -17.49 12.06
CA LEU A 298 16.73 -18.17 13.06
C LEU A 298 17.90 -18.95 12.43
N GLY A 299 17.85 -19.20 11.13
CA GLY A 299 18.90 -19.90 10.40
C GLY A 299 20.24 -19.18 10.53
N LYS A 300 21.27 -19.87 11.05
CA LYS A 300 22.64 -19.37 11.06
C LYS A 300 23.05 -19.03 9.63
N LYS A 301 23.49 -17.78 9.38
CA LYS A 301 24.21 -17.39 8.15
C LYS A 301 25.59 -18.05 8.13
N GLY A 302 25.66 -19.39 8.12
CA GLY A 302 26.84 -20.09 7.66
C GLY A 302 27.08 -19.72 6.20
N LYS A 303 28.35 -19.69 5.75
CA LYS A 303 28.69 -19.49 4.34
C LYS A 303 27.95 -20.54 3.50
N LYS A 304 26.78 -20.17 2.97
CA LYS A 304 26.02 -20.99 2.03
C LYS A 304 26.89 -21.16 0.79
N SER A 305 26.99 -22.38 0.28
CA SER A 305 27.66 -22.62 -1.00
C SER A 305 26.96 -21.80 -2.10
N ILE A 306 27.69 -21.44 -3.16
CA ILE A 306 27.15 -20.70 -4.30
C ILE A 306 25.93 -21.42 -4.89
N ALA A 307 25.91 -22.76 -4.85
CA ALA A 307 24.77 -23.58 -5.28
C ALA A 307 23.52 -23.39 -4.41
N ALA A 308 23.67 -23.27 -3.08
CA ALA A 308 22.54 -23.02 -2.19
C ALA A 308 21.98 -21.60 -2.34
N VAL A 309 22.83 -20.62 -2.69
CA VAL A 309 22.39 -19.25 -3.01
C VAL A 309 21.67 -19.20 -4.35
N ALA A 310 22.16 -19.93 -5.35
CA ALA A 310 21.49 -20.04 -6.65
C ALA A 310 20.13 -20.74 -6.55
N ALA A 311 20.02 -21.80 -5.75
CA ALA A 311 18.76 -22.49 -5.50
C ALA A 311 17.73 -21.59 -4.79
N GLU A 312 18.15 -20.79 -3.80
CA GLU A 312 17.26 -19.86 -3.09
C GLU A 312 16.82 -18.67 -3.97
N ILE A 313 17.66 -18.24 -4.92
CA ILE A 313 17.28 -17.23 -5.93
C ILE A 313 16.24 -17.81 -6.89
N ILE A 314 16.41 -19.06 -7.32
CA ILE A 314 15.45 -19.75 -8.21
C ILE A 314 14.13 -20.02 -7.49
N GLU A 315 14.15 -20.43 -6.22
CA GLU A 315 12.93 -20.63 -5.40
C GLU A 315 12.20 -19.32 -5.12
N THR A 316 12.91 -18.22 -4.86
CA THR A 316 12.29 -16.90 -4.68
C THR A 316 11.78 -16.29 -5.99
N GLU A 317 12.38 -16.63 -7.13
CA GLU A 317 11.85 -16.25 -8.46
C GLU A 317 10.63 -17.10 -8.87
N SER A 318 10.51 -18.35 -8.40
CA SER A 318 9.31 -19.18 -8.62
C SER A 318 8.14 -18.86 -7.68
N GLU A 319 8.41 -18.46 -6.43
CA GLU A 319 7.34 -18.07 -5.50
C GLU A 319 6.73 -16.69 -5.83
N ASP A 320 7.45 -15.84 -6.59
CA ASP A 320 6.92 -14.59 -7.15
C ASP A 320 6.14 -14.80 -8.46
N SER A 321 6.17 -15.99 -9.07
CA SER A 321 5.41 -16.33 -10.29
C SER A 321 4.04 -16.98 -10.04
N ASP A 322 3.75 -17.46 -8.83
CA ASP A 322 2.49 -18.15 -8.50
C ASP A 322 1.40 -17.21 -7.95
N MET A 323 1.31 -15.98 -8.49
CA MET A 323 0.06 -15.20 -8.38
C MET A 323 -0.77 -15.48 -9.63
N GLU A 324 -1.76 -16.36 -9.45
CA GLU A 324 -2.80 -16.73 -10.41
C GLU A 324 -3.26 -15.54 -11.25
N GLU A 325 -3.01 -15.62 -12.57
CA GLU A 325 -3.72 -14.85 -13.58
C GLU A 325 -5.16 -15.38 -13.68
N ASP A 326 -6.11 -14.76 -12.98
CA ASP A 326 -7.52 -14.80 -13.38
C ASP A 326 -7.72 -13.86 -14.58
N ALA A 327 -7.17 -14.26 -15.73
CA ALA A 327 -7.48 -13.71 -17.03
C ALA A 327 -8.55 -14.59 -17.68
N LEU A 328 -9.82 -14.18 -17.57
CA LEU A 328 -10.90 -14.76 -18.34
C LEU A 328 -10.61 -14.58 -19.84
N THR A 329 -10.20 -15.67 -20.50
CA THR A 329 -9.91 -15.72 -21.92
C THR A 329 -11.21 -15.70 -22.74
N ALA A 330 -11.33 -14.73 -23.67
CA ALA A 330 -12.20 -14.85 -24.83
C ALA A 330 -11.33 -15.09 -26.08
N LYS A 331 -11.21 -16.36 -26.46
CA LYS A 331 -10.96 -16.83 -27.84
C LYS A 331 -12.08 -16.28 -28.74
N HIS A 332 -11.98 -15.97 -30.03
CA HIS A 332 -11.00 -16.18 -31.10
C HIS A 332 -11.64 -15.58 -32.36
N VAL A 333 -10.97 -14.74 -33.16
CA VAL A 333 -11.14 -14.70 -34.63
C VAL A 333 -9.82 -14.23 -35.26
N VAL A 334 -9.38 -15.03 -36.22
CA VAL A 334 -8.16 -15.02 -37.01
C VAL A 334 -8.10 -13.90 -38.08
N ASP A 335 -6.86 -13.45 -38.30
CA ASP A 335 -6.16 -13.03 -39.54
C ASP A 335 -6.79 -12.07 -40.57
N GLU A 336 -6.06 -10.99 -40.89
CA GLU A 336 -5.43 -10.82 -42.22
C GLU A 336 -4.31 -9.75 -42.21
N GLU A 337 -3.24 -10.06 -42.93
CA GLU A 337 -2.00 -9.28 -43.08
C GLU A 337 -2.15 -8.04 -43.99
N ALA A 338 -1.40 -6.97 -43.71
CA ALA A 338 -0.90 -6.04 -44.74
C ALA A 338 0.22 -5.12 -44.19
N GLU A 339 1.26 -4.96 -44.99
CA GLU A 339 2.54 -4.31 -44.68
C GLU A 339 2.55 -2.76 -44.66
N LEU A 340 3.57 -2.25 -43.96
CA LEU A 340 4.34 -0.99 -44.11
C LEU A 340 3.67 0.34 -44.53
N SER A 341 3.80 1.36 -43.67
CA SER A 341 4.60 2.57 -43.98
C SER A 341 4.71 3.52 -42.78
N SER A 342 5.82 4.25 -42.72
CA SER A 342 6.24 5.19 -41.68
C SER A 342 5.42 6.48 -41.65
N GLN A 343 4.99 6.93 -40.47
CA GLN A 343 5.09 8.33 -40.03
C GLN A 343 4.68 8.40 -38.55
N GLY A 344 5.44 9.16 -37.74
CA GLY A 344 5.18 9.30 -36.31
C GLY A 344 3.86 10.00 -36.02
N ASP A 345 3.21 9.58 -34.93
CA ASP A 345 2.72 10.46 -33.88
C ASP A 345 2.14 9.64 -32.70
N GLU A 346 2.24 10.25 -31.53
CA GLU A 346 1.99 9.74 -30.19
C GLU A 346 0.53 9.25 -29.98
N ASP A 347 0.31 8.09 -29.35
CA ASP A 347 -0.63 7.95 -28.22
C ASP A 347 -0.74 6.52 -27.65
N ASP A 348 -0.59 6.42 -26.32
CA ASP A 348 -0.90 5.22 -25.53
C ASP A 348 -2.41 5.07 -25.34
N GLY A 349 -2.96 4.01 -25.93
CA GLY A 349 -4.34 3.58 -25.77
C GLY A 349 -4.48 2.42 -24.80
N SER A 350 -5.25 2.60 -23.73
CA SER A 350 -6.28 1.62 -23.37
C SER A 350 -7.42 2.33 -22.63
N SER A 351 -8.61 1.75 -22.76
CA SER A 351 -9.87 2.28 -22.27
C SER A 351 -10.62 1.14 -21.61
N VAL A 352 -11.21 1.40 -20.44
CA VAL A 352 -12.27 0.59 -19.85
C VAL A 352 -13.62 1.31 -20.00
N ALA A 353 -14.68 0.52 -20.15
CA ALA A 353 -16.01 0.93 -20.56
C ALA A 353 -16.81 1.60 -19.45
N SER A 354 -17.67 2.55 -19.86
CA SER A 354 -18.80 3.06 -19.08
C SER A 354 -19.96 2.08 -19.10
N ALA A 355 -20.71 2.00 -18.00
CA ALA A 355 -22.12 1.64 -18.00
C ALA A 355 -22.89 2.79 -17.35
N ASP A 356 -23.87 3.29 -18.09
CA ASP A 356 -24.65 4.49 -17.81
C ASP A 356 -25.66 4.31 -16.68
N SER A 357 -25.83 5.38 -15.90
CA SER A 357 -27.02 5.65 -15.09
C SER A 357 -27.94 6.60 -15.86
N PHE A 358 -29.20 6.21 -16.09
CA PHE A 358 -30.23 7.10 -16.61
C PHE A 358 -31.22 7.43 -15.48
N LEU A 359 -31.19 8.69 -15.03
CA LEU A 359 -32.32 9.32 -14.34
C LEU A 359 -32.65 10.60 -15.10
N SER A 360 -33.92 10.79 -15.45
CA SER A 360 -34.56 12.10 -15.30
C SER A 360 -36.08 11.99 -15.29
N ARG A 361 -36.63 12.61 -14.25
CA ARG A 361 -38.03 12.95 -14.01
C ARG A 361 -38.42 14.12 -14.90
N THR A 362 -39.67 14.19 -15.34
CA THR A 362 -40.48 15.43 -15.34
C THR A 362 -41.96 15.09 -15.29
N SER A 363 -42.68 15.79 -14.41
CA SER A 363 -44.13 15.77 -14.24
C SER A 363 -44.80 16.95 -14.97
N ASN A 364 -45.99 16.74 -15.56
CA ASN A 364 -47.18 17.63 -15.58
C ASN A 364 -48.23 16.97 -16.50
N ASP A 365 -49.35 16.46 -15.97
CA ASP A 365 -50.63 17.14 -15.69
C ASP A 365 -51.42 17.60 -16.94
N SER A 366 -52.51 16.89 -17.26
CA SER A 366 -53.87 17.48 -17.39
C SER A 366 -54.89 16.61 -18.15
N ARG A 367 -55.91 16.17 -17.39
CA ARG A 367 -57.37 16.28 -17.65
C ARG A 367 -58.14 15.36 -18.64
N LYS A 368 -59.35 15.03 -18.15
CA LYS A 368 -60.59 14.45 -18.74
C LYS A 368 -60.60 12.91 -18.81
N GLY A 369 -61.56 12.16 -18.26
CA GLY A 369 -62.84 12.44 -17.62
C GLY A 369 -63.90 11.41 -18.06
N LYS A 370 -64.66 10.84 -17.09
CA LYS A 370 -65.83 9.92 -17.18
C LYS A 370 -65.55 8.42 -17.41
N ALA A 371 -66.24 7.46 -16.77
CA ALA A 371 -67.22 7.43 -15.68
C ALA A 371 -67.47 5.97 -15.22
N LYS A 372 -67.83 5.81 -13.93
CA LYS A 372 -68.67 4.76 -13.25
C LYS A 372 -68.25 3.28 -13.40
N SER A 373 -68.41 2.36 -12.45
CA SER A 373 -68.87 2.20 -11.05
C SER A 373 -68.62 0.70 -10.76
N THR A 374 -68.18 0.22 -9.61
CA THR A 374 -69.04 -0.15 -8.45
C THR A 374 -68.17 -0.76 -7.32
N VAL A 375 -68.50 -0.41 -6.06
CA VAL A 375 -68.55 -1.25 -4.82
C VAL A 375 -67.33 -2.14 -4.47
N GLY A 376 -66.72 -2.15 -3.29
CA GLY A 376 -66.99 -1.53 -1.99
C GLY A 376 -66.03 -2.12 -0.91
N ASP A 377 -65.96 -1.39 0.22
CA ASP A 377 -65.61 -1.83 1.58
C ASP A 377 -64.15 -2.08 2.09
N LYS A 378 -63.77 -1.18 3.02
CA LYS A 378 -63.09 -1.36 4.33
C LYS A 378 -61.61 -1.83 4.45
N LYS A 379 -60.75 -0.81 4.65
CA LYS A 379 -60.02 -0.45 5.89
C LYS A 379 -59.66 -1.57 6.91
N LYS A 380 -58.36 -1.80 7.14
CA LYS A 380 -57.66 -1.91 8.46
C LYS A 380 -56.17 -2.28 8.23
N THR A 381 -55.22 -1.37 8.51
CA THR A 381 -54.38 -1.25 9.73
C THR A 381 -53.47 -2.43 10.05
N LYS A 382 -52.18 -2.07 10.11
CA LYS A 382 -50.97 -2.79 10.52
C LYS A 382 -51.13 -3.80 11.67
N GLY A 383 -50.49 -4.96 11.50
CA GLY A 383 -50.03 -5.87 12.55
C GLY A 383 -48.55 -6.19 12.33
N LYS A 384 -47.80 -6.30 13.43
CA LYS A 384 -46.35 -6.57 13.56
C LYS A 384 -46.12 -8.08 13.79
N LEU A 385 -44.85 -8.50 13.69
CA LEU A 385 -44.23 -9.80 14.07
C LEU A 385 -44.19 -10.79 12.89
N GLU A 386 -43.17 -11.61 12.65
CA GLU A 386 -42.10 -12.19 13.48
C GLU A 386 -41.06 -12.78 12.51
N MET A 387 -39.74 -12.71 12.80
CA MET A 387 -38.75 -13.48 12.05
C MET A 387 -38.55 -14.83 12.73
N VAL A 388 -38.98 -15.88 12.06
CA VAL A 388 -38.67 -17.28 12.37
C VAL A 388 -37.92 -17.82 11.16
N ILE A 389 -36.70 -18.32 11.37
CA ILE A 389 -36.05 -19.24 10.44
C ILE A 389 -35.57 -20.41 11.30
N GLU A 390 -36.28 -21.51 11.18
CA GLU A 390 -35.97 -22.81 11.77
C GLU A 390 -34.84 -23.50 10.97
N ASP A 391 -33.93 -24.12 11.71
CA ASP A 391 -33.00 -25.15 11.21
C ASP A 391 -33.78 -26.40 10.78
N SER A 392 -33.37 -27.03 9.68
CA SER A 392 -33.66 -28.44 9.40
C SER A 392 -32.58 -29.02 8.49
N GLU A 393 -31.81 -29.94 9.07
CA GLU A 393 -31.07 -31.01 8.41
C GLU A 393 -32.06 -32.03 7.82
N ASP A 394 -31.77 -32.58 6.63
CA ASP A 394 -31.64 -34.03 6.36
C ASP A 394 -31.78 -34.45 4.88
N GLU A 395 -30.80 -35.28 4.49
CA GLU A 395 -30.81 -36.43 3.57
C GLU A 395 -31.70 -36.45 2.30
N ARG A 396 -31.05 -36.48 1.13
CA ARG A 396 -30.77 -37.74 0.37
C ARG A 396 -29.95 -37.50 -0.89
#